data_AF-A0A8S9IU89-F1
#
_entry.id   AF-A0A8S9IU89-F1
#
_cell.length_a   1.000
_cell.length_b   1.000
_cell.length_c   1.000
_cell.angle_alpha   90.00
_cell.angle_beta   90.00
_cell.angle_gamma   90.00
#
_symmetry.space_group_name_H-M   'P 1'
#
loop_
_entity.id
_entity.type
_entity.pdbx_description
1 polymer ?
#
loop_
_entity_poly.entity_id
_entity_poly.type
_entity_poly.pdbx_seq_one_letter_code
_entity_poly.pdbx_strand_id
1 'polypeptide(L)'
;MYAPDADLRKKTFETLKRIISDIPVPQRFDVLKALVTNSQSSTMRGILLDQVKNNMSTSSLQATDCDAHVSELVELVLKPPHGGPPLFPDQCDEVICSFLLSFLFKINIYSVLAALNLYRFALLNNSRGGNGFLSKKTLERDYKGWLLPLRTIVSGSIAANQRDKDHDQESSLEILCVLNRIESLLYWCIELVEERLKSH
;
A
#
# COMPACT_ATOMS: atom_id res chain seq x y z
N MET A 1 19.80 3.12 3.77
CA MET A 1 18.81 3.62 4.76
C MET A 1 19.43 4.00 6.09
N TYR A 2 20.31 3.19 6.65
CA TYR A 2 20.82 3.36 8.02
C TYR A 2 22.02 4.31 8.15
N ALA A 3 22.41 5.00 7.07
CA ALA A 3 23.45 6.02 7.16
C ALA A 3 22.97 7.14 8.10
N PRO A 4 23.77 7.57 9.09
CA PRO A 4 23.36 8.60 10.06
C PRO A 4 23.13 9.96 9.40
N ASP A 5 23.89 10.25 8.34
CA ASP A 5 23.79 11.47 7.53
C ASP A 5 22.51 11.48 6.67
N ALA A 6 21.65 12.48 6.90
CA ALA A 6 20.41 12.67 6.17
C ALA A 6 20.61 13.09 4.71
N ASP A 7 21.61 13.92 4.42
CA ASP A 7 21.94 14.36 3.06
C ASP A 7 22.49 13.20 2.24
N LEU A 8 23.29 12.32 2.87
CA LEU A 8 23.74 11.10 2.23
C LEU A 8 22.58 10.16 1.92
N ARG A 9 21.62 9.97 2.85
CA ARG A 9 20.41 9.17 2.59
C ARG A 9 19.61 9.75 1.42
N LYS A 10 19.41 11.07 1.39
CA LYS A 10 18.69 11.77 0.32
C LYS A 10 19.39 11.64 -1.02
N LYS A 11 20.70 11.93 -1.09
CA LYS A 11 21.50 11.84 -2.31
C LYS A 11 21.54 10.41 -2.87
N THR A 12 21.62 9.42 -1.99
CA THR A 12 21.56 8.00 -2.37
C THR A 12 20.20 7.67 -2.99
N PHE A 13 19.11 8.13 -2.38
CA PHE A 13 17.77 7.92 -2.93
C PHE A 13 17.55 8.63 -4.27
N GLU A 14 18.03 9.87 -4.42
CA GLU A 14 18.03 10.57 -5.72
C GLU A 14 18.80 9.81 -6.80
N THR A 15 19.94 9.23 -6.44
CA THR A 15 20.75 8.42 -7.35
C THR A 15 20.00 7.15 -7.76
N LEU A 16 19.34 6.47 -6.81
CA LEU A 16 18.49 5.32 -7.09
C LEU A 16 17.37 5.66 -8.08
N LYS A 17 16.69 6.81 -7.91
CA LYS A 17 15.65 7.24 -8.86
C LYS A 17 16.20 7.43 -10.27
N ARG A 18 17.40 8.01 -10.42
CA ARG A 18 18.05 8.16 -11.74
C ARG A 18 18.35 6.81 -12.36
N ILE A 19 18.97 5.90 -11.60
CA ILE A 19 19.26 4.53 -12.06
C ILE A 19 17.98 3.85 -12.54
N ILE A 20 16.89 3.93 -11.77
CA ILE A 20 15.59 3.35 -12.17
C ILE A 20 15.06 4.00 -13.45
N SER A 21 15.24 5.31 -13.62
CA SER A 21 14.81 6.04 -14.83
C SER A 21 15.61 5.64 -16.07
N ASP A 22 16.88 5.26 -15.89
CA ASP A 22 17.77 4.81 -16.97
C ASP A 22 17.46 3.37 -17.44
N ILE A 23 16.73 2.59 -16.63
CA ILE A 23 16.30 1.23 -17.00
C ILE A 23 15.23 1.31 -18.12
N PRO A 24 15.35 0.47 -19.17
CA PRO A 24 14.34 0.37 -20.21
C PRO A 24 12.94 0.14 -19.65
N VAL A 25 11.96 0.84 -20.19
CA VAL A 25 10.56 0.83 -19.76
C VAL A 25 9.99 -0.60 -19.53
N PRO A 26 10.22 -1.60 -20.41
CA PRO A 26 9.68 -2.95 -20.20
C PRO A 26 10.22 -3.66 -18.95
N GLN A 27 11.43 -3.34 -18.51
CA GLN A 27 12.12 -4.01 -17.40
C GLN A 27 11.97 -3.23 -16.09
N ARG A 28 11.63 -1.94 -16.18
CA ARG A 28 11.58 -1.02 -15.04
C ARG A 28 10.57 -1.47 -13.99
N PHE A 29 9.42 -1.97 -14.44
CA PHE A 29 8.41 -2.47 -13.52
C PHE A 29 8.90 -3.71 -12.76
N ASP A 30 9.52 -4.68 -13.44
CA ASP A 30 10.03 -5.89 -12.80
C ASP A 30 11.12 -5.58 -11.77
N VAL A 31 12.01 -4.63 -12.09
CA VAL A 31 13.03 -4.16 -11.15
C VAL A 31 12.40 -3.48 -9.93
N LEU A 32 11.40 -2.60 -10.14
CA LEU A 32 10.68 -1.98 -9.03
C LEU A 32 9.93 -3.00 -8.17
N LYS A 33 9.26 -3.99 -8.80
CA LYS A 33 8.61 -5.11 -8.11
C LYS A 33 9.63 -5.88 -7.27
N ALA A 34 10.79 -6.22 -7.84
CA ALA A 34 11.85 -6.91 -7.13
C ALA A 34 12.41 -6.10 -5.95
N LEU A 35 12.58 -4.78 -6.10
CA LEU A 35 13.03 -3.91 -5.02
C LEU A 35 12.01 -3.85 -3.88
N VAL A 36 10.71 -3.79 -4.20
CA VAL A 36 9.64 -3.82 -3.18
C VAL A 36 9.61 -5.16 -2.46
N THR A 37 9.66 -6.29 -3.18
CA THR A 37 9.56 -7.62 -2.58
C THR A 37 10.77 -8.01 -1.74
N ASN A 38 11.98 -7.60 -2.16
CA ASN A 38 13.21 -7.91 -1.43
C ASN A 38 13.53 -6.91 -0.30
N SER A 39 12.77 -5.83 -0.17
CA SER A 39 12.99 -4.85 0.90
C SER A 39 12.42 -5.34 2.23
N GLN A 40 13.31 -5.56 3.19
CA GLN A 40 12.94 -5.86 4.58
C GLN A 40 12.42 -4.63 5.36
N SER A 41 12.66 -3.41 4.85
CA SER A 41 12.12 -2.17 5.43
C SER A 41 10.78 -1.82 4.81
N SER A 42 9.73 -1.68 5.62
CA SER A 42 8.42 -1.24 5.15
C SER A 42 8.42 0.20 4.64
N THR A 43 9.19 1.10 5.28
CA THR A 43 9.32 2.49 4.86
C THR A 43 9.94 2.55 3.46
N MET A 44 10.96 1.74 3.21
CA MET A 44 11.53 1.60 1.86
C MET A 44 10.52 1.01 0.88
N ARG A 45 9.76 -0.03 1.26
CA ARG A 45 8.66 -0.55 0.42
C ARG A 45 7.66 0.55 0.07
N GLY A 46 7.22 1.36 1.04
CA GLY A 46 6.30 2.49 0.83
C GLY A 46 6.87 3.54 -0.14
N ILE A 47 8.13 3.93 0.05
CA ILE A 47 8.82 4.87 -0.84
C ILE A 47 8.93 4.30 -2.27
N LEU A 48 9.27 3.01 -2.40
CA LEU A 48 9.37 2.34 -3.69
C LEU A 48 8.01 2.19 -4.38
N LEU A 49 6.92 1.94 -3.62
CA LEU A 49 5.55 1.94 -4.15
C LEU A 49 5.15 3.31 -4.72
N ASP A 50 5.56 4.41 -4.06
CA ASP A 50 5.35 5.75 -4.62
C ASP A 50 6.17 5.97 -5.90
N GLN A 51 7.39 5.41 -5.98
CA GLN A 51 8.15 5.42 -7.23
C GLN A 51 7.48 4.63 -8.35
N VAL A 52 6.82 3.51 -8.05
CA VAL A 52 6.01 2.76 -9.02
C VAL A 52 4.91 3.64 -9.59
N LYS A 53 4.14 4.33 -8.72
CA LYS A 53 3.09 5.28 -9.14
C LYS A 53 3.63 6.40 -10.03
N ASN A 54 4.75 7.03 -9.65
CA ASN A 54 5.33 8.15 -10.39
C ASN A 54 5.87 7.72 -11.77
N ASN A 55 6.43 6.51 -11.87
CA ASN A 55 6.84 5.96 -13.16
C ASN A 55 5.64 5.67 -14.05
N MET A 56 4.56 5.08 -13.52
CA MET A 56 3.34 4.84 -14.29
C MET A 56 2.65 6.12 -14.79
N SER A 57 2.80 7.23 -14.06
CA SER A 57 2.26 8.53 -14.48
C SER A 57 3.02 9.16 -15.65
N THR A 58 4.28 8.79 -15.84
CA THR A 58 5.23 9.45 -16.77
C THR A 58 5.54 8.59 -18.00
N SER A 59 5.59 7.27 -17.84
CA SER A 59 5.69 6.35 -18.96
C SER A 59 4.29 6.00 -19.44
N SER A 60 4.02 6.28 -20.71
CA SER A 60 2.98 5.63 -21.53
C SER A 60 3.27 4.12 -21.64
N LEU A 61 3.35 3.42 -20.51
CA LEU A 61 3.33 1.97 -20.43
C LEU A 61 2.00 1.56 -21.07
N GLN A 62 2.06 0.80 -22.16
CA GLN A 62 0.87 0.29 -22.82
C GLN A 62 -0.01 -0.37 -21.76
N ALA A 63 -1.23 0.16 -21.63
CA ALA A 63 -2.10 0.10 -20.46
C ALA A 63 -2.66 -1.30 -20.11
N THR A 64 -2.17 -2.38 -20.73
CA THR A 64 -2.72 -3.72 -20.59
C THR A 64 -1.92 -4.62 -19.63
N ASP A 65 -0.59 -4.50 -19.58
CA ASP A 65 0.24 -5.33 -18.67
C ASP A 65 0.55 -4.60 -17.35
N CYS A 66 0.42 -3.28 -17.29
CA CYS A 66 0.80 -2.53 -16.09
C CYS A 66 -0.14 -2.78 -14.90
N ASP A 67 -1.42 -3.06 -15.15
CA ASP A 67 -2.48 -3.01 -14.13
C ASP A 67 -2.63 -4.32 -13.34
N ALA A 68 -2.55 -5.48 -14.01
CA ALA A 68 -2.54 -6.78 -13.32
C ALA A 68 -1.33 -6.89 -12.38
N HIS A 69 -0.20 -6.37 -12.86
CA HIS A 69 1.04 -6.32 -12.13
C HIS A 69 0.99 -5.35 -10.92
N VAL A 70 0.25 -4.24 -11.02
CA VAL A 70 -0.06 -3.35 -9.88
C VAL A 70 -0.94 -4.06 -8.86
N SER A 71 -2.01 -4.73 -9.30
CA SER A 71 -2.89 -5.49 -8.40
C SER A 71 -2.11 -6.57 -7.65
N GLU A 72 -1.22 -7.31 -8.33
CA GLU A 72 -0.31 -8.27 -7.67
C GLU A 72 0.64 -7.60 -6.68
N LEU A 73 1.22 -6.45 -7.03
CA LEU A 73 2.14 -5.73 -6.16
C LEU A 73 1.42 -5.19 -4.91
N VAL A 74 0.20 -4.69 -5.09
CA VAL A 74 -0.68 -4.25 -3.99
C VAL A 74 -1.08 -5.44 -3.14
N GLU A 75 -1.45 -6.57 -3.75
CA GLU A 75 -1.76 -7.81 -3.03
C GLU A 75 -0.56 -8.27 -2.20
N LEU A 76 0.66 -8.25 -2.72
CA LEU A 76 1.87 -8.61 -1.96
C LEU A 76 2.11 -7.75 -0.71
N VAL A 77 1.63 -6.49 -0.73
CA VAL A 77 1.75 -5.57 0.41
C VAL A 77 0.57 -5.75 1.38
N LEU A 78 -0.62 -6.02 0.85
CA LEU A 78 -1.85 -6.15 1.62
C LEU A 78 -2.15 -7.59 2.09
N LYS A 79 -1.41 -8.57 1.59
CA LYS A 79 -1.56 -10.01 1.89
C LYS A 79 -0.17 -10.62 2.11
N PRO A 80 0.30 -10.74 3.36
CA PRO A 80 1.58 -11.34 3.68
C PRO A 80 1.70 -12.81 3.19
N PRO A 81 2.92 -13.37 3.07
CA PRO A 81 3.21 -14.66 2.42
C PRO A 81 2.44 -15.89 2.92
N HIS A 82 1.86 -15.82 4.13
CA HIS A 82 1.07 -16.90 4.73
C HIS A 82 -0.44 -16.79 4.50
N GLY A 83 -0.89 -15.89 3.62
CA GLY A 83 -2.29 -15.87 3.15
C GLY A 83 -3.31 -15.28 4.12
N GLY A 84 -2.86 -14.42 5.05
CA GLY A 84 -3.73 -13.66 5.95
C GLY A 84 -3.83 -12.18 5.55
N PRO A 85 -4.65 -11.39 6.25
CA PRO A 85 -4.60 -9.93 6.15
C PRO A 85 -3.28 -9.37 6.72
N PRO A 86 -2.95 -8.07 6.53
CA PRO A 86 -1.84 -7.46 7.25
C PRO A 86 -2.08 -7.64 8.76
N LEU A 87 -1.03 -7.88 9.54
CA LEU A 87 -1.19 -8.02 10.99
C LEU A 87 -1.51 -6.65 11.61
N PHE A 88 -2.61 -6.60 12.34
CA PHE A 88 -3.08 -5.47 13.14
C PHE A 88 -3.20 -5.94 14.61
N PRO A 89 -3.26 -5.03 15.60
CA PRO A 89 -2.78 -5.31 16.96
C PRO A 89 -3.50 -6.42 17.73
N ASP A 90 -4.70 -6.83 17.30
CA ASP A 90 -5.52 -7.81 18.02
C ASP A 90 -5.10 -9.29 17.84
N GLN A 91 -3.94 -9.60 17.26
CA GLN A 91 -3.49 -10.99 16.99
C GLN A 91 -2.23 -11.43 17.76
N CYS A 92 -1.75 -10.67 18.75
CA CYS A 92 -0.54 -11.02 19.50
C CYS A 92 -0.76 -10.89 21.01
N ASP A 93 -0.25 -11.88 21.76
CA ASP A 93 -0.25 -11.89 23.23
C ASP A 93 0.44 -10.63 23.80
N GLU A 94 -0.13 -10.09 24.89
CA GLU A 94 0.15 -8.79 25.54
C GLU A 94 1.64 -8.41 25.68
N VAL A 95 2.54 -9.39 25.80
CA VAL A 95 3.96 -9.17 26.15
C VAL A 95 4.80 -8.66 24.97
N ILE A 96 4.38 -8.90 23.71
CA ILE A 96 5.10 -8.42 22.51
C ILE A 96 4.61 -7.01 22.08
N CYS A 97 3.48 -6.55 22.63
CA CYS A 97 2.74 -5.39 22.14
C CYS A 97 3.35 -4.01 22.46
N SER A 98 4.05 -3.84 23.58
CA SER A 98 4.32 -2.49 24.09
C SER A 98 5.39 -1.69 23.31
N PHE A 99 6.32 -2.34 22.62
CA PHE A 99 7.38 -1.63 21.86
C PHE A 99 7.53 -2.11 20.41
N LEU A 100 7.41 -3.42 20.18
CA LEU A 100 7.52 -4.02 18.84
C LEU A 100 6.25 -3.83 18.02
N LEU A 101 5.04 -3.96 18.60
CA LEU A 101 3.82 -3.72 17.82
C LEU A 101 3.60 -2.24 17.50
N SER A 102 3.82 -1.28 18.40
CA SER A 102 3.70 0.14 18.03
C SER A 102 4.64 0.52 16.87
N PHE A 103 5.86 -0.02 16.88
CA PHE A 103 6.83 0.17 15.81
C PHE A 103 6.44 -0.58 14.52
N LEU A 104 6.05 -1.86 14.60
CA LEU A 104 5.59 -2.67 13.45
C LEU A 104 4.26 -2.18 12.86
N PHE A 105 3.40 -1.58 13.69
CA PHE A 105 2.12 -0.98 13.35
C PHE A 105 2.32 0.33 12.58
N LYS A 106 3.16 1.25 13.08
CA LYS A 106 3.58 2.43 12.32
C LYS A 106 4.30 2.04 11.03
N ILE A 107 5.05 0.95 11.04
CA ILE A 107 5.77 0.42 9.86
C ILE A 107 4.82 -0.12 8.79
N ASN A 108 3.77 -0.86 9.14
CA ASN A 108 2.82 -1.39 8.15
C ASN A 108 1.81 -0.37 7.64
N ILE A 109 1.41 0.61 8.47
CA ILE A 109 0.33 1.54 8.14
C ILE A 109 0.67 2.43 6.93
N TYR A 110 1.92 2.89 6.82
CA TYR A 110 2.35 3.72 5.68
C TYR A 110 2.48 2.91 4.39
N SER A 111 2.89 1.64 4.45
CA SER A 111 2.92 0.78 3.27
C SER A 111 1.52 0.42 2.79
N VAL A 112 0.57 0.18 3.71
CA VAL A 112 -0.85 -0.03 3.39
C VAL A 112 -1.43 1.22 2.73
N LEU A 113 -1.15 2.40 3.29
CA LEU A 113 -1.58 3.67 2.71
C LEU A 113 -1.01 3.90 1.30
N ALA A 114 0.27 3.61 1.09
CA ALA A 114 0.91 3.73 -0.23
C ALA A 114 0.31 2.75 -1.24
N ALA A 115 0.09 1.49 -0.84
CA ALA A 115 -0.52 0.46 -1.69
C ALA A 115 -1.97 0.83 -2.07
N LEU A 116 -2.79 1.28 -1.12
CA LEU A 116 -4.15 1.74 -1.41
C LEU A 116 -4.17 2.96 -2.34
N ASN A 117 -3.23 3.91 -2.17
CA ASN A 117 -3.13 5.05 -3.08
C ASN A 117 -2.70 4.65 -4.50
N LEU A 118 -1.83 3.64 -4.63
CA LEU A 118 -1.45 3.07 -5.91
C LEU A 118 -2.65 2.37 -6.57
N TYR A 119 -3.40 1.57 -5.80
CA TYR A 119 -4.62 0.92 -6.28
C TYR A 119 -5.68 1.94 -6.72
N ARG A 120 -5.89 2.98 -5.92
CA ARG A 120 -6.76 4.11 -6.23
C ARG A 120 -6.39 4.76 -7.57
N PHE A 121 -5.11 5.00 -7.77
CA PHE A 121 -4.58 5.60 -8.99
C PHE A 121 -4.86 4.71 -10.21
N ALA A 122 -4.64 3.39 -10.08
CA ALA A 122 -5.00 2.42 -11.12
C ALA A 122 -6.50 2.47 -11.44
N LEU A 123 -7.37 2.47 -10.42
CA LEU A 123 -8.83 2.58 -10.61
C LEU A 123 -9.26 3.89 -11.34
N LEU A 124 -8.57 5.01 -11.07
CA LEU A 124 -8.90 6.33 -11.63
C LEU A 124 -8.44 6.55 -13.07
N ASN A 125 -7.18 6.20 -13.37
CA ASN A 125 -6.63 6.41 -14.71
C ASN A 125 -7.39 5.61 -15.78
N ASN A 126 -8.04 4.53 -15.36
CA ASN A 126 -8.89 3.67 -16.19
C ASN A 126 -10.28 4.27 -16.48
N SER A 127 -10.56 5.51 -16.06
CA SER A 127 -11.76 6.27 -16.48
C SER A 127 -11.54 7.08 -17.77
N ARG A 128 -10.30 7.23 -18.25
CA ARG A 128 -9.91 8.23 -19.25
C ARG A 128 -9.70 7.73 -20.68
N GLY A 129 -10.19 6.53 -21.03
CA GLY A 129 -10.43 6.15 -22.43
C GLY A 129 -9.51 5.11 -23.09
N GLY A 130 -8.95 4.16 -22.35
CA GLY A 130 -8.25 3.00 -22.93
C GLY A 130 -8.80 1.68 -22.37
N ASN A 131 -8.88 0.63 -23.19
CA ASN A 131 -9.34 -0.74 -22.87
C ASN A 131 -8.43 -1.49 -21.86
N GLY A 132 -7.96 -0.84 -20.79
CA GLY A 132 -7.19 -1.45 -19.70
C GLY A 132 -8.13 -1.81 -18.57
N PHE A 133 -8.74 -2.99 -18.64
CA PHE A 133 -9.65 -3.46 -17.60
C PHE A 133 -8.94 -4.48 -16.72
N LEU A 134 -8.76 -4.14 -15.43
CA LEU A 134 -8.68 -5.18 -14.39
C LEU A 134 -9.91 -6.06 -14.61
N SER A 135 -9.71 -7.29 -15.06
CA SER A 135 -10.80 -8.21 -15.37
C SER A 135 -11.84 -8.22 -14.24
N LYS A 136 -13.12 -8.44 -14.56
CA LYS A 136 -14.18 -8.60 -13.56
C LYS A 136 -13.74 -9.62 -12.51
N LYS A 137 -13.06 -10.68 -12.96
CA LYS A 137 -12.42 -11.69 -12.09
C LYS A 137 -11.37 -11.10 -11.15
N THR A 138 -10.51 -10.21 -11.63
CA THR A 138 -9.49 -9.52 -10.84
C THR A 138 -10.12 -8.58 -9.82
N LEU A 139 -11.12 -7.80 -10.21
CA LEU A 139 -11.87 -6.93 -9.29
C LEU A 139 -12.59 -7.73 -8.21
N GLU A 140 -13.29 -8.81 -8.57
CA GLU A 140 -13.95 -9.71 -7.62
C GLU A 140 -12.96 -10.38 -6.67
N ARG A 141 -11.81 -10.82 -7.19
CA ARG A 141 -10.71 -11.39 -6.41
C ARG A 141 -10.17 -10.39 -5.41
N ASP A 142 -9.87 -9.16 -5.84
CA ASP A 142 -9.29 -8.13 -5.00
C ASP A 142 -10.29 -7.65 -3.93
N TYR A 143 -11.55 -7.48 -4.33
CA TYR A 143 -12.67 -7.12 -3.46
C TYR A 143 -12.85 -8.11 -2.30
N LYS A 144 -12.99 -9.40 -2.62
CA LYS A 144 -13.18 -10.45 -1.61
C LYS A 144 -11.88 -10.82 -0.89
N GLY A 145 -10.77 -10.78 -1.60
CA GLY A 145 -9.48 -11.30 -1.16
C GLY A 145 -8.78 -10.41 -0.16
N TRP A 146 -8.88 -9.08 -0.30
CA TRP A 146 -8.18 -8.17 0.60
C TRP A 146 -8.90 -6.86 0.92
N LEU A 147 -9.76 -6.29 0.05
CA LEU A 147 -10.49 -5.05 0.38
C LEU A 147 -11.47 -5.23 1.55
N LEU A 148 -12.30 -6.27 1.52
CA LEU A 148 -13.24 -6.56 2.61
C LEU A 148 -12.54 -6.97 3.92
N PRO A 149 -11.56 -7.90 3.92
CA PRO A 149 -10.78 -8.20 5.12
C PRO A 149 -10.10 -6.96 5.70
N LEU A 150 -9.50 -6.12 4.86
CA LEU A 150 -8.83 -4.89 5.31
C LEU A 150 -9.83 -3.91 5.96
N ARG A 151 -11.07 -3.83 5.46
CA ARG A 151 -12.11 -2.96 6.04
C ARG A 151 -12.41 -3.36 7.47
N THR A 152 -12.67 -4.65 7.69
CA THR A 152 -12.94 -5.19 9.03
C THR A 152 -11.84 -4.83 10.02
N ILE A 153 -10.60 -4.93 9.57
CA ILE A 153 -9.45 -4.75 10.44
C ILE A 153 -9.14 -3.28 10.74
N VAL A 154 -9.26 -2.41 9.73
CA VAL A 154 -9.09 -0.96 9.92
C VAL A 154 -10.14 -0.43 10.88
N SER A 155 -11.41 -0.80 10.71
CA SER A 155 -12.48 -0.39 11.63
C SER A 155 -12.29 -0.95 13.04
N GLY A 156 -11.84 -2.21 13.18
CA GLY A 156 -11.48 -2.79 14.48
C GLY A 156 -10.34 -2.03 15.17
N SER A 157 -9.31 -1.66 14.42
CA SER A 157 -8.16 -0.89 14.90
C SER A 157 -8.57 0.52 15.35
N ILE A 158 -9.43 1.20 14.61
CA ILE A 158 -9.97 2.52 14.99
C ILE A 158 -10.76 2.41 16.30
N ALA A 159 -11.64 1.41 16.42
CA ALA A 159 -12.43 1.19 17.63
C ALA A 159 -11.57 0.82 18.86
N ALA A 160 -10.46 0.10 18.69
CA ALA A 160 -9.49 -0.16 19.76
C ALA A 160 -8.79 1.12 20.23
N ASN A 161 -8.25 1.92 19.30
CA ASN A 161 -7.54 3.16 19.62
C ASN A 161 -8.45 4.24 20.23
N GLN A 162 -9.76 4.21 19.97
CA GLN A 162 -10.72 5.12 20.59
C GLN A 162 -11.01 4.78 22.06
N ARG A 163 -10.73 3.54 22.51
CA ARG A 163 -10.99 3.06 23.87
C ARG A 163 -9.81 3.31 24.83
N ASP A 164 -8.58 3.37 24.33
CA ASP A 164 -7.33 3.60 25.11
C ASP A 164 -7.02 5.08 25.41
N LYS A 165 -8.02 5.89 25.74
CA LYS A 165 -7.86 7.34 25.93
C LYS A 165 -7.10 7.76 27.19
N ASP A 166 -6.73 6.83 28.07
CA ASP A 166 -6.36 7.17 29.44
C ASP A 166 -4.85 7.25 29.73
N HIS A 167 -3.92 6.85 28.85
CA HIS A 167 -2.49 6.86 29.21
C HIS A 167 -1.42 7.34 28.21
N ASP A 168 -1.69 7.54 26.91
CA ASP A 168 -0.70 8.13 25.98
C ASP A 168 -1.37 8.88 24.82
N GLN A 169 -1.66 10.17 25.02
CA GLN A 169 -2.64 10.89 24.19
C GLN A 169 -2.11 11.35 22.82
N GLU A 170 -0.80 11.58 22.67
CA GLU A 170 -0.22 12.20 21.46
C GLU A 170 0.11 11.17 20.36
N SER A 171 0.78 10.05 20.69
CA SER A 171 1.08 8.99 19.72
C SER A 171 -0.18 8.25 19.25
N SER A 172 -1.18 8.10 20.12
CA SER A 172 -2.46 7.46 19.79
C SER A 172 -3.28 8.30 18.82
N LEU A 173 -3.18 9.64 18.91
CA LEU A 173 -3.88 10.56 18.01
C LEU A 173 -3.27 10.56 16.60
N GLU A 174 -1.94 10.55 16.48
CA GLU A 174 -1.25 10.44 15.19
C GLU A 174 -1.63 9.14 14.46
N ILE A 175 -1.64 8.02 15.18
CA ILE A 175 -2.08 6.72 14.68
C ILE A 175 -3.52 6.76 14.19
N LEU A 176 -4.43 7.30 15.01
CA LEU A 176 -5.85 7.39 14.68
C LEU A 176 -6.09 8.26 13.43
N CYS A 177 -5.36 9.36 13.27
CA CYS A 177 -5.42 10.20 12.07
C CYS A 177 -5.03 9.42 10.79
N VAL A 178 -3.98 8.59 10.86
CA VAL A 178 -3.57 7.78 9.70
C VAL A 178 -4.58 6.67 9.43
N LEU A 179 -5.10 6.00 10.46
CA LEU A 179 -6.15 4.99 10.32
C LEU A 179 -7.41 5.55 9.66
N ASN A 180 -7.89 6.73 10.10
CA ASN A 180 -9.06 7.38 9.51
C ASN A 180 -8.83 7.73 8.03
N ARG A 181 -7.59 8.12 7.67
CA ARG A 181 -7.22 8.37 6.27
C ARG A 181 -7.23 7.08 5.45
N ILE A 182 -6.73 5.97 6.00
CA ILE A 182 -6.76 4.65 5.36
C ILE A 182 -8.21 4.20 5.18
N GLU A 183 -9.04 4.33 6.21
CA GLU A 183 -10.46 3.98 6.18
C GLU A 183 -11.17 4.72 5.05
N SER A 184 -11.01 6.05 4.98
CA SER A 184 -11.61 6.89 3.94
C SER A 184 -11.17 6.45 2.52
N LEU A 185 -9.88 6.18 2.33
CA LEU A 185 -9.35 5.71 1.04
C LEU A 185 -9.86 4.31 0.67
N LEU A 186 -9.98 3.44 1.67
CA LEU A 186 -10.44 2.07 1.50
C LEU A 186 -11.91 2.02 1.11
N TYR A 187 -12.78 2.77 1.79
CA TYR A 187 -14.19 2.89 1.43
C TYR A 187 -14.37 3.41 0.01
N TRP A 188 -13.58 4.42 -0.37
CA TRP A 188 -13.62 4.95 -1.72
C TRP A 188 -13.17 3.92 -2.78
N CYS A 189 -12.12 3.14 -2.51
CA CYS A 189 -11.70 2.06 -3.40
C CYS A 189 -12.78 0.98 -3.52
N ILE A 190 -13.42 0.62 -2.41
CA ILE A 190 -14.53 -0.33 -2.36
C ILE A 190 -15.71 0.16 -3.22
N GLU A 191 -16.13 1.41 -3.02
CA GLU A 191 -17.23 2.03 -3.76
C GLU A 191 -16.96 2.00 -5.27
N LEU A 192 -15.77 2.42 -5.70
CA LEU A 192 -15.40 2.34 -7.11
C LEU A 192 -15.40 0.91 -7.65
N VAL A 193 -14.88 -0.06 -6.89
CA VAL A 193 -14.88 -1.46 -7.33
C VAL A 193 -16.31 -1.98 -7.47
N GLU A 194 -17.19 -1.67 -6.52
CA GLU A 194 -18.61 -2.04 -6.57
C GLU A 194 -19.35 -1.41 -7.76
N GLU A 195 -19.12 -0.13 -8.03
CA GLU A 195 -19.67 0.54 -9.22
C GLU A 195 -19.21 -0.15 -10.52
N ARG A 196 -17.91 -0.47 -10.61
CA ARG A 196 -17.35 -1.14 -11.79
C ARG A 196 -17.90 -2.56 -11.96
N LEU A 197 -18.06 -3.31 -10.88
CA LEU A 197 -18.65 -4.64 -10.90
C LEU A 197 -20.13 -4.64 -11.31
N LYS A 198 -20.88 -3.57 -10.98
CA LYS A 198 -22.27 -3.37 -11.44
C LYS A 198 -22.36 -2.96 -12.91
N SER A 199 -21.36 -2.26 -13.43
CA SER A 199 -21.30 -1.80 -14.83
C SER A 199 -20.90 -2.88 -15.86
N HIS A 200 -20.53 -4.08 -15.39
CA HIS A 200 -20.13 -5.24 -16.20
C HIS A 200 -21.16 -6.36 -16.22
#